data_AF-G7YWI3-F1
#
_entry.id   AF-G7YWI3-F1
#
_cell.length_a   1.000
_cell.length_b   1.000
_cell.length_c   1.000
_cell.angle_alpha   90.00
_cell.angle_beta   90.00
_cell.angle_gamma   90.00
#
_symmetry.space_group_name_H-M   'P 1'
#
loop_
_entity.id
_entity.type
_entity.pdbx_description
1 polymer ?
#
loop_
_entity_poly.entity_id
_entity_poly.type
_entity_poly.pdbx_seq_one_letter_code
_entity_poly.pdbx_strand_id
1 'polypeptide(L)'
;MVYTSAPLVGCPTCNGLFWFAYFGPDVMEVEAVLRAQEMLRNLIDRANTQLELNRAAQHEMEVDLKNKFTAQQLDETAVGMKNSSAGVHYYEGVENIEQCQSVPETWNQHVHNIVSRSRAERAASRKLREDIGNNLAQIGQFLAERWADVNAALAQRIREVTDARNQIQASLGHTLQEIFDTEREIEALKDAIRAKEAYLKTATSRLNIRLRRPGMEHVCDSAQMQLKCEVAQLKDTIRQLNEQLCRAQDVLQELLRLRSAKEAELAVKNNSIFIDREKCLALRSNWPGGPTAKASHGAPCPCISSDISSAATKVCAC
;
A
#
# COMPACT_ATOMS: atom_id res chain seq x y z
N MET A 1 7.37 -2.48 15.11
CA MET A 1 7.63 -1.05 15.36
C MET A 1 6.42 -0.48 16.09
N VAL A 2 6.55 -0.27 17.39
CA VAL A 2 5.49 0.30 18.23
C VAL A 2 5.59 1.81 18.10
N TYR A 3 4.65 2.44 17.39
CA TYR A 3 4.53 3.89 17.38
C TYR A 3 3.91 4.31 18.71
N THR A 4 4.71 4.93 19.57
CA THR A 4 4.27 5.57 20.81
C THR A 4 3.32 6.71 20.48
N SER A 5 2.09 6.59 20.96
CA SER A 5 1.05 7.61 20.94
C SER A 5 1.41 8.75 21.91
N ALA A 6 1.77 9.91 21.35
CA ALA A 6 1.75 11.17 22.08
C ALA A 6 0.35 11.81 21.94
N PRO A 7 -0.27 12.31 23.03
CA PRO A 7 -1.60 12.90 22.96
C PRO A 7 -1.48 14.35 22.49
N LEU A 8 -1.98 14.64 21.28
CA LEU A 8 -2.14 16.01 20.81
C LEU A 8 -3.58 16.47 21.03
N VAL A 9 -3.67 17.53 21.84
CA VAL A 9 -4.84 18.34 22.17
C VAL A 9 -5.66 18.63 20.92
N GLY A 10 -6.95 18.31 20.98
CA GLY A 10 -7.87 18.36 19.85
C GLY A 10 -8.21 19.78 19.40
N CYS A 11 -8.15 19.99 18.07
CA CYS A 11 -8.92 21.00 17.38
C CYS A 11 -10.30 20.38 17.00
N PRO A 12 -11.45 20.95 17.39
CA PRO A 12 -12.74 20.25 17.32
C PRO A 12 -13.38 20.14 15.93
N THR A 13 -12.77 20.68 14.87
CA THR A 13 -13.48 20.85 13.58
C THR A 13 -12.94 20.01 12.41
N CYS A 14 -11.80 19.31 12.55
CA CYS A 14 -11.17 18.59 11.43
C CYS A 14 -10.78 17.13 11.72
N ASN A 15 -11.23 16.51 12.82
CA ASN A 15 -10.81 15.15 13.19
C ASN A 15 -11.97 14.16 13.07
N GLY A 16 -12.00 13.41 11.97
CA GLY A 16 -12.85 12.22 11.89
C GLY A 16 -12.74 11.45 10.57
N LEU A 17 -12.61 12.15 9.45
CA LEU A 17 -12.71 11.51 8.13
C LEU A 17 -11.35 11.18 7.47
N PHE A 18 -10.27 11.87 7.85
CA PHE A 18 -8.98 11.68 7.18
C PHE A 18 -8.18 10.45 7.68
N TRP A 19 -8.38 10.05 8.94
CA TRP A 19 -7.66 8.90 9.51
C TRP A 19 -8.26 7.55 9.08
N PHE A 20 -9.57 7.46 8.88
CA PHE A 20 -10.23 6.22 8.44
C PHE A 20 -9.91 5.87 6.98
N ALA A 21 -9.65 6.86 6.12
CA ALA A 21 -9.21 6.61 4.76
C ALA A 21 -7.76 6.08 4.67
N TYR A 22 -6.98 6.24 5.76
CA TYR A 22 -5.53 6.09 5.72
C TYR A 22 -5.02 4.69 6.04
N PHE A 23 -5.82 3.86 6.71
CA PHE A 23 -5.49 2.46 7.00
C PHE A 23 -6.19 1.46 6.07
N GLY A 24 -7.14 1.90 5.24
CA GLY A 24 -7.92 1.00 4.39
C GLY A 24 -7.07 0.24 3.35
N PRO A 25 -6.33 0.91 2.45
CA PRO A 25 -5.69 0.24 1.32
C PRO A 25 -4.57 -0.74 1.74
N ASP A 26 -3.71 -0.34 2.68
CA ASP A 26 -2.57 -1.14 3.10
C ASP A 26 -3.00 -2.37 3.94
N VAL A 27 -4.03 -2.24 4.78
CA VAL A 27 -4.61 -3.39 5.52
C VAL A 27 -5.25 -4.38 4.54
N MET A 28 -5.90 -3.88 3.48
CA MET A 28 -6.48 -4.71 2.43
C MET A 28 -5.42 -5.41 1.58
N GLU A 29 -4.25 -4.81 1.36
CA GLU A 29 -3.13 -5.45 0.63
C GLU A 29 -2.52 -6.60 1.44
N VAL A 30 -2.32 -6.42 2.75
CA VAL A 30 -1.86 -7.50 3.63
C VAL A 30 -2.88 -8.65 3.67
N GLU A 31 -4.17 -8.33 3.80
CA GLU A 31 -5.23 -9.33 3.77
C GLU A 31 -5.27 -10.08 2.42
N ALA A 32 -5.06 -9.38 1.31
CA ALA A 32 -4.98 -9.99 -0.01
C ALA A 32 -3.80 -10.97 -0.13
N VAL A 33 -2.63 -10.63 0.40
CA VAL A 33 -1.46 -11.54 0.44
C VAL A 33 -1.75 -12.77 1.29
N LEU A 34 -2.35 -12.59 2.47
CA LEU A 34 -2.71 -13.71 3.35
C LEU A 34 -3.71 -14.65 2.69
N ARG A 35 -4.74 -14.11 2.05
CA ARG A 35 -5.71 -14.90 1.28
C ARG A 35 -5.03 -15.65 0.13
N ALA A 36 -4.13 -15.01 -0.61
CA ALA A 36 -3.36 -15.66 -1.66
C ALA A 36 -2.51 -16.82 -1.11
N GLN A 37 -1.85 -16.65 0.05
CA GLN A 37 -1.09 -17.72 0.70
C GLN A 37 -1.98 -18.90 1.09
N GLU A 38 -3.16 -18.65 1.62
CA GLU A 38 -4.12 -19.70 1.97
C GLU A 38 -4.59 -20.47 0.72
N MET A 39 -4.91 -19.77 -0.36
CA MET A 39 -5.25 -20.40 -1.64
C MET A 39 -4.12 -21.29 -2.17
N LEU A 40 -2.86 -20.83 -2.09
CA LEU A 40 -1.69 -21.61 -2.50
C LEU A 40 -1.50 -22.87 -1.63
N ARG A 41 -1.68 -22.77 -0.30
CA ARG A 41 -1.61 -23.93 0.60
C ARG A 41 -2.66 -24.98 0.24
N ASN A 42 -3.90 -24.56 -0.01
CA ASN A 42 -4.97 -25.45 -0.44
C ASN A 42 -4.65 -26.16 -1.77
N LEU A 43 -3.98 -25.49 -2.72
CA LEU A 43 -3.53 -26.13 -3.96
C LEU A 43 -2.43 -27.16 -3.72
N ILE A 44 -1.48 -26.87 -2.82
CA ILE A 44 -0.42 -27.79 -2.43
C ILE A 44 -1.01 -29.05 -1.81
N ASP A 45 -1.97 -28.91 -0.89
CA ASP A 45 -2.61 -30.05 -0.22
C ASP A 45 -3.37 -30.94 -1.22
N ARG A 46 -4.11 -30.33 -2.15
CA ARG A 46 -4.77 -31.05 -3.25
C ARG A 46 -3.76 -31.79 -4.15
N ALA A 47 -2.63 -31.16 -4.47
CA ALA A 47 -1.58 -31.77 -5.28
C ALA A 47 -0.92 -32.96 -4.58
N ASN A 48 -0.63 -32.83 -3.28
CA ASN A 48 -0.07 -33.91 -2.47
C ASN A 48 -1.03 -35.10 -2.38
N THR A 49 -2.32 -34.83 -2.14
CA THR A 49 -3.36 -35.88 -2.12
C THR A 49 -3.42 -36.63 -3.46
N GLN A 50 -3.42 -35.91 -4.59
CA GLN A 50 -3.43 -36.55 -5.91
C GLN A 50 -2.15 -37.33 -6.21
N LEU A 51 -1.00 -36.88 -5.69
CA LEU A 51 0.27 -37.61 -5.81
C LEU A 51 0.21 -38.96 -5.10
N GLU A 52 -0.37 -39.00 -3.89
CA GLU A 52 -0.56 -40.24 -3.13
C GLU A 52 -1.50 -41.21 -3.87
N LEU A 53 -2.62 -40.72 -4.41
CA LEU A 53 -3.54 -41.53 -5.21
C LEU A 53 -2.88 -42.10 -6.46
N ASN A 54 -2.08 -41.29 -7.17
CA ASN A 54 -1.32 -41.73 -8.33
C ASN A 54 -0.30 -42.83 -7.96
N ARG A 55 0.42 -42.67 -6.84
CA ARG A 55 1.38 -43.67 -6.34
C ARG A 55 0.70 -44.98 -5.97
N ALA A 56 -0.47 -44.91 -5.33
CA ALA A 56 -1.26 -46.10 -5.00
C ALA A 56 -1.71 -46.84 -6.27
N ALA A 57 -2.24 -46.13 -7.26
CA ALA A 57 -2.64 -46.74 -8.54
C ALA A 57 -1.43 -47.31 -9.32
N GLN A 58 -0.28 -46.64 -9.27
CA GLN A 58 0.97 -47.16 -9.84
C GLN A 58 1.39 -48.46 -9.16
N HIS A 59 1.41 -48.49 -7.83
CA HIS A 59 1.80 -49.68 -7.07
C HIS A 59 0.90 -50.88 -7.39
N GLU A 60 -0.42 -50.66 -7.48
CA GLU A 60 -1.36 -51.71 -7.88
C GLU A 60 -1.06 -52.29 -9.27
N MET A 61 -0.71 -51.45 -10.24
CA MET A 61 -0.29 -51.91 -11.57
C MET A 61 1.04 -52.69 -11.53
N GLU A 62 2.01 -52.25 -10.73
CA GLU A 62 3.31 -52.92 -10.60
C GLU A 62 3.18 -54.30 -9.97
N VAL A 63 2.31 -54.45 -8.95
CA VAL A 63 2.01 -55.74 -8.32
C VAL A 63 1.31 -56.68 -9.30
N ASP A 64 0.28 -56.21 -9.99
CA ASP A 64 -0.43 -57.00 -11.01
C ASP A 64 0.49 -57.45 -12.15
N LEU A 65 1.37 -56.55 -12.62
CA LEU A 65 2.37 -56.86 -13.64
C LEU A 65 3.37 -57.92 -13.16
N LYS A 66 3.87 -57.79 -11.92
CA LYS A 66 4.80 -58.76 -11.32
C LYS A 66 4.16 -60.14 -11.23
N ASN A 67 2.91 -60.21 -10.75
CA ASN A 67 2.19 -61.46 -10.62
C ASN A 67 1.96 -62.13 -11.99
N LYS A 68 1.61 -61.35 -13.01
CA LYS A 68 1.46 -61.84 -14.39
C LYS A 68 2.77 -62.36 -14.96
N PHE A 69 3.88 -61.66 -14.73
CA PHE A 69 5.20 -62.11 -15.17
C PHE A 69 5.60 -63.42 -14.52
N THR A 70 5.40 -63.57 -13.20
CA THR A 70 5.65 -64.83 -12.50
C THR A 70 4.74 -65.95 -13.00
N ALA A 71 3.44 -65.69 -13.20
CA ALA A 71 2.50 -66.66 -13.75
C ALA A 71 2.92 -67.14 -15.15
N GLN A 72 3.28 -66.21 -16.03
CA GLN A 72 3.77 -66.54 -17.37
C GLN A 72 5.04 -67.41 -17.33
N GLN A 73 6.01 -67.09 -16.46
CA GLN A 73 7.22 -67.90 -16.31
C GLN A 73 6.93 -69.33 -15.85
N LEU A 74 5.98 -69.49 -14.92
CA LEU A 74 5.53 -70.80 -14.45
C LEU A 74 4.86 -71.57 -15.59
N ASP A 75 3.98 -70.93 -16.35
CA ASP A 75 3.29 -71.54 -17.49
C ASP A 75 4.25 -71.95 -18.61
N GLU A 76 5.23 -71.09 -18.94
CA GLU A 76 6.29 -71.39 -19.91
C GLU A 76 7.16 -72.56 -19.45
N THR A 77 7.50 -72.60 -18.16
CA THR A 77 8.25 -73.72 -17.57
C THR A 77 7.45 -75.01 -17.68
N ALA A 78 6.16 -74.98 -17.29
CA ALA A 78 5.26 -76.13 -17.31
C ALA A 78 5.06 -76.69 -18.72
N VAL A 79 4.81 -75.82 -19.71
CA VAL A 79 4.68 -76.22 -21.13
C VAL A 79 6.00 -76.82 -21.67
N GLY A 80 7.14 -76.35 -21.18
CA GLY A 80 8.47 -76.86 -21.56
C GLY A 80 8.86 -78.19 -20.93
N MET A 81 8.10 -78.71 -19.94
CA MET A 81 8.42 -79.96 -19.28
C MET A 81 8.19 -81.18 -20.19
N LYS A 82 9.10 -82.15 -20.11
CA LYS A 82 9.01 -83.46 -20.77
C LYS A 82 9.12 -84.54 -19.71
N ASN A 83 8.74 -85.78 -20.03
CA ASN A 83 8.84 -86.91 -19.08
C ASN A 83 10.26 -87.13 -18.52
N SER A 84 11.30 -86.66 -19.22
CA SER A 84 12.71 -86.74 -18.81
C SER A 84 13.26 -85.45 -18.18
N SER A 85 12.44 -84.42 -17.98
CA SER A 85 12.87 -83.14 -17.38
C SER A 85 13.16 -83.31 -15.88
N ALA A 86 14.15 -82.57 -15.37
CA ALA A 86 14.40 -82.48 -13.93
C ALA A 86 13.20 -81.83 -13.22
N GLY A 87 12.82 -82.33 -12.04
CA GLY A 87 11.66 -81.84 -11.28
C GLY A 87 10.33 -82.54 -11.58
N VAL A 88 10.30 -83.51 -12.51
CA VAL A 88 9.14 -84.39 -12.73
C VAL A 88 9.12 -85.47 -11.64
N HIS A 89 8.20 -85.33 -10.69
CA HIS A 89 8.01 -86.25 -9.57
C HIS A 89 6.52 -86.45 -9.30
N TYR A 90 6.19 -87.48 -8.52
CA TYR A 90 4.83 -87.65 -8.01
C TYR A 90 4.60 -86.68 -6.84
N TYR A 91 3.64 -85.77 -7.00
CA TYR A 91 3.21 -84.86 -5.95
C TYR A 91 1.84 -85.32 -5.44
N GLU A 92 1.81 -86.05 -4.31
CA GLU A 92 0.59 -86.65 -3.76
C GLU A 92 -0.36 -85.59 -3.18
N GLY A 93 -1.65 -85.66 -3.53
CA GLY A 93 -2.71 -84.84 -2.96
C GLY A 93 -2.85 -83.42 -3.55
N VAL A 94 -2.05 -83.06 -4.57
CA VAL A 94 -2.13 -81.75 -5.24
C VAL A 94 -3.47 -81.56 -5.95
N GLU A 95 -4.07 -82.65 -6.45
CA GLU A 95 -5.38 -82.66 -7.09
C GLU A 95 -6.53 -82.26 -6.16
N ASN A 96 -6.33 -82.33 -4.84
CA ASN A 96 -7.33 -81.97 -3.83
C ASN A 96 -7.13 -80.54 -3.29
N ILE A 97 -6.14 -79.80 -3.80
CA ILE A 97 -5.84 -78.42 -3.36
C ILE A 97 -6.68 -77.44 -4.21
N GLU A 98 -7.76 -76.90 -3.62
CA GLU A 98 -8.54 -75.83 -4.24
C GLU A 98 -7.95 -74.45 -3.92
N GLN A 99 -7.05 -73.96 -4.78
CA GLN A 99 -6.44 -72.62 -4.66
C GLN A 99 -6.86 -71.63 -5.76
N CYS A 100 -7.85 -71.97 -6.60
CA CYS A 100 -8.35 -71.08 -7.64
C CYS A 100 -9.08 -69.87 -7.04
N GLN A 101 -8.39 -68.73 -6.94
CA GLN A 101 -8.95 -67.49 -6.39
C GLN A 101 -9.86 -66.74 -7.37
N SER A 102 -9.81 -67.04 -8.67
CA SER A 102 -10.56 -66.35 -9.71
C SER A 102 -10.86 -67.26 -10.89
N VAL A 103 -11.98 -66.99 -11.57
CA VAL A 103 -12.31 -67.49 -12.92
C VAL A 103 -11.96 -66.43 -13.98
N PRO A 104 -11.82 -66.79 -15.27
CA PRO A 104 -11.41 -65.87 -16.33
C PRO A 104 -12.22 -64.56 -16.37
N GLU A 105 -13.52 -64.61 -16.11
CA GLU A 105 -14.40 -63.44 -16.06
C GLU A 105 -14.00 -62.50 -14.91
N THR A 106 -13.84 -63.05 -13.70
CA THR A 106 -13.45 -62.26 -12.51
C THR A 106 -12.02 -61.73 -12.60
N TRP A 107 -11.11 -62.49 -13.23
CA TRP A 107 -9.74 -62.06 -13.50
C TRP A 107 -9.71 -60.91 -14.51
N ASN A 108 -10.44 -61.03 -15.63
CA ASN A 108 -10.56 -59.96 -16.61
C ASN A 108 -11.14 -58.69 -15.99
N GLN A 109 -12.17 -58.83 -15.14
CA GLN A 109 -12.76 -57.70 -14.42
C GLN A 109 -11.75 -57.06 -13.46
N HIS A 110 -10.96 -57.86 -12.73
CA HIS A 110 -9.93 -57.36 -11.82
C HIS A 110 -8.88 -56.52 -12.57
N VAL A 111 -8.34 -57.05 -13.67
CA VAL A 111 -7.39 -56.33 -14.53
C VAL A 111 -8.02 -55.06 -15.12
N HIS A 112 -9.27 -55.15 -15.58
CA HIS A 112 -10.00 -54.00 -16.09
C HIS A 112 -10.13 -52.89 -15.03
N ASN A 113 -10.45 -53.25 -13.78
CA ASN A 113 -10.60 -52.31 -12.68
C ASN A 113 -9.27 -51.59 -12.37
N ILE A 114 -8.14 -52.32 -12.31
CA ILE A 114 -6.81 -51.73 -12.06
C ILE A 114 -6.45 -50.74 -13.17
N VAL A 115 -6.63 -51.13 -14.44
CA VAL A 115 -6.34 -50.26 -15.60
C VAL A 115 -7.27 -49.05 -15.62
N SER A 116 -8.56 -49.24 -15.33
CA SER A 116 -9.55 -48.17 -15.28
C SER A 116 -9.23 -47.16 -14.18
N ARG A 117 -8.87 -47.63 -12.97
CA ARG A 117 -8.43 -46.79 -11.86
C ARG A 117 -7.19 -45.97 -12.24
N SER A 118 -6.15 -46.59 -12.81
CA SER A 118 -4.96 -45.86 -13.28
C SER A 118 -5.28 -44.80 -14.34
N ARG A 119 -6.21 -45.08 -15.27
CA ARG A 119 -6.67 -44.10 -16.25
C ARG A 119 -7.40 -42.94 -15.58
N ALA A 120 -8.26 -43.22 -14.61
CA ALA A 120 -9.01 -42.22 -13.85
C ALA A 120 -8.07 -41.30 -13.06
N GLU A 121 -7.11 -41.85 -12.30
CA GLU A 121 -6.16 -41.06 -11.53
C GLU A 121 -5.25 -40.18 -12.41
N ARG A 122 -4.78 -40.72 -13.54
CA ARG A 122 -4.01 -39.91 -14.52
C ARG A 122 -4.85 -38.79 -15.14
N ALA A 123 -6.15 -39.02 -15.37
CA ALA A 123 -7.06 -37.98 -15.87
C ALA A 123 -7.30 -36.90 -14.80
N ALA A 124 -7.57 -37.29 -13.55
CA ALA A 124 -7.71 -36.39 -12.42
C ALA A 124 -6.45 -35.53 -12.21
N SER A 125 -5.26 -36.15 -12.29
CA SER A 125 -3.98 -35.46 -12.20
C SER A 125 -3.74 -34.45 -13.33
N ARG A 126 -4.15 -34.75 -14.57
CA ARG A 126 -4.10 -33.76 -15.67
C ARG A 126 -4.98 -32.56 -15.37
N LYS A 127 -6.24 -32.80 -15.01
CA LYS A 127 -7.20 -31.76 -14.67
C LYS A 127 -6.70 -30.89 -13.51
N LEU A 128 -6.15 -31.51 -12.46
CA LEU A 128 -5.62 -30.77 -11.31
C LEU A 128 -4.45 -29.86 -11.70
N ARG A 129 -3.57 -30.28 -12.62
CA ARG A 129 -2.47 -29.43 -13.10
C ARG A 129 -2.98 -28.22 -13.89
N GLU A 130 -4.02 -28.40 -14.71
CA GLU A 130 -4.70 -27.30 -15.40
C GLU A 130 -5.35 -26.34 -14.40
N ASP A 131 -6.08 -26.86 -13.42
CA ASP A 131 -6.70 -26.07 -12.35
C ASP A 131 -5.64 -25.27 -11.58
N ILE A 132 -4.51 -25.88 -11.22
CA ILE A 132 -3.39 -25.21 -10.54
C ILE A 132 -2.88 -24.05 -11.40
N GLY A 133 -2.63 -24.27 -12.69
CA GLY A 133 -2.19 -23.22 -13.61
C GLY A 133 -3.15 -22.04 -13.67
N ASN A 134 -4.45 -22.32 -13.78
CA ASN A 134 -5.49 -21.30 -13.80
C ASN A 134 -5.57 -20.52 -12.48
N ASN A 135 -5.47 -21.21 -11.34
CA ASN A 135 -5.49 -20.55 -10.03
C ASN A 135 -4.24 -19.70 -9.80
N LEU A 136 -3.05 -20.15 -10.22
CA LEU A 136 -1.82 -19.35 -10.13
C LEU A 136 -1.94 -18.06 -10.95
N ALA A 137 -2.49 -18.13 -12.15
CA ALA A 137 -2.74 -16.95 -12.98
C ALA A 137 -3.72 -15.98 -12.30
N GLN A 138 -4.81 -16.49 -11.74
CA GLN A 138 -5.81 -15.68 -11.02
C GLN A 138 -5.23 -15.02 -9.76
N ILE A 139 -4.45 -15.75 -8.96
CA ILE A 139 -3.78 -15.21 -7.77
C ILE A 139 -2.78 -14.12 -8.17
N GLY A 140 -2.00 -14.36 -9.22
CA GLY A 140 -1.05 -13.38 -9.75
C GLY A 140 -1.74 -12.09 -10.20
N GLN A 141 -2.84 -12.21 -10.94
CA GLN A 141 -3.64 -11.05 -11.36
C GLN A 141 -4.23 -10.30 -10.16
N PHE A 142 -4.85 -11.02 -9.22
CA PHE A 142 -5.44 -10.44 -8.01
C PHE A 142 -4.42 -9.62 -7.20
N LEU A 143 -3.22 -10.15 -6.98
CA LEU A 143 -2.15 -9.44 -6.27
C LEU A 143 -1.64 -8.23 -7.07
N ALA A 144 -1.54 -8.33 -8.40
CA ALA A 144 -1.11 -7.22 -9.25
C ALA A 144 -2.12 -6.06 -9.25
N GLU A 145 -3.42 -6.38 -9.30
CA GLU A 145 -4.51 -5.39 -9.21
C GLU A 145 -4.47 -4.67 -7.85
N ARG A 146 -4.37 -5.41 -6.75
CA ARG A 146 -4.26 -4.81 -5.41
C ARG A 146 -3.03 -3.95 -5.25
N TRP A 147 -1.87 -4.39 -5.74
CA TRP A 147 -0.65 -3.59 -5.72
C TRP A 147 -0.81 -2.29 -6.52
N ALA A 148 -1.47 -2.34 -7.69
CA ALA A 148 -1.74 -1.17 -8.52
C ALA A 148 -2.69 -0.18 -7.83
N ASP A 149 -3.77 -0.67 -7.22
CA ASP A 149 -4.74 0.15 -6.48
C ASP A 149 -4.06 0.92 -5.33
N VAL A 150 -3.25 0.23 -4.51
CA VAL A 150 -2.54 0.88 -3.40
C VAL A 150 -1.51 1.91 -3.91
N ASN A 151 -0.79 1.62 -4.99
CA ASN A 151 0.13 2.59 -5.57
C ASN A 151 -0.59 3.81 -6.14
N ALA A 152 -1.74 3.62 -6.79
CA ALA A 152 -2.55 4.72 -7.27
C ALA A 152 -3.05 5.61 -6.12
N ALA A 153 -3.50 4.99 -5.02
CA ALA A 153 -3.91 5.69 -3.81
C ALA A 153 -2.74 6.46 -3.16
N LEU A 154 -1.56 5.86 -3.05
CA LEU A 154 -0.36 6.51 -2.53
C LEU A 154 0.08 7.69 -3.42
N ALA A 155 0.07 7.53 -4.74
CA ALA A 155 0.38 8.59 -5.68
C ALA A 155 -0.64 9.74 -5.61
N GLN A 156 -1.93 9.43 -5.42
CA GLN A 156 -2.97 10.43 -5.18
C GLN A 156 -2.72 11.20 -3.88
N ARG A 157 -2.43 10.51 -2.76
CA ARG A 157 -2.11 11.17 -1.49
C ARG A 157 -0.90 12.09 -1.63
N ILE A 158 0.16 11.65 -2.29
CA ILE A 158 1.36 12.48 -2.50
C ILE A 158 0.97 13.78 -3.22
N ARG A 159 0.10 13.71 -4.24
CA ARG A 159 -0.41 14.91 -4.93
C ARG A 159 -1.20 15.81 -3.98
N GLU A 160 -2.18 15.26 -3.27
CA GLU A 160 -3.01 16.03 -2.33
C GLU A 160 -2.19 16.74 -1.25
N VAL A 161 -1.21 16.05 -0.64
CA VAL A 161 -0.35 16.63 0.39
C VAL A 161 0.59 17.68 -0.21
N THR A 162 1.08 17.45 -1.43
CA THR A 162 1.91 18.42 -2.19
C THR A 162 1.12 19.70 -2.48
N ASP A 163 -0.14 19.57 -2.89
CA ASP A 163 -1.02 20.70 -3.17
C ASP A 163 -1.37 21.47 -1.90
N ALA A 164 -1.73 20.77 -0.81
CA ALA A 164 -1.96 21.40 0.49
C ALA A 164 -0.72 22.15 0.99
N ARG A 165 0.47 21.56 0.87
CA ARG A 165 1.73 22.26 1.19
C ARG A 165 1.90 23.53 0.35
N ASN A 166 1.66 23.47 -0.96
CA ASN A 166 1.78 24.63 -1.84
C ASN A 166 0.83 25.76 -1.43
N GLN A 167 -0.41 25.42 -1.08
CA GLN A 167 -1.41 26.38 -0.59
C GLN A 167 -0.98 27.03 0.73
N ILE A 168 -0.47 26.24 1.69
CA ILE A 168 0.05 26.78 2.96
C ILE A 168 1.25 27.69 2.69
N GLN A 169 2.15 27.31 1.78
CA GLN A 169 3.31 28.12 1.42
C GLN A 169 2.92 29.46 0.79
N ALA A 170 1.95 29.47 -0.13
CA ALA A 170 1.42 30.70 -0.71
C ALA A 170 0.74 31.58 0.36
N SER A 171 -0.08 30.96 1.22
CA SER A 171 -0.75 31.64 2.33
C SER A 171 0.23 32.21 3.37
N LEU A 172 1.36 31.54 3.61
CA LEU A 172 2.44 32.06 4.45
C LEU A 172 3.08 33.29 3.82
N GLY A 173 3.29 33.29 2.50
CA GLY A 173 3.75 34.47 1.76
C GLY A 173 2.85 35.69 1.96
N HIS A 174 1.52 35.50 1.90
CA HIS A 174 0.56 36.56 2.20
C HIS A 174 0.67 37.07 3.64
N THR A 175 0.75 36.17 4.63
CA THR A 175 0.92 36.56 6.05
C THR A 175 2.23 37.31 6.28
N LEU A 176 3.32 36.95 5.61
CA LEU A 176 4.59 37.68 5.70
C LEU A 176 4.47 39.11 5.12
N GLN A 177 3.73 39.27 4.03
CA GLN A 177 3.46 40.59 3.46
C GLN A 177 2.59 41.44 4.41
N GLU A 178 1.54 40.87 5.00
CA GLU A 178 0.71 41.56 6.00
C GLU A 178 1.51 41.99 7.25
N ILE A 179 2.44 41.13 7.72
CA ILE A 179 3.37 41.48 8.81
C ILE A 179 4.18 42.73 8.42
N PHE A 180 4.80 42.72 7.24
CA PHE A 180 5.61 43.85 6.77
C PHE A 180 4.79 45.14 6.66
N ASP A 181 3.58 45.06 6.10
CA ASP A 181 2.71 46.24 5.96
C ASP A 181 2.26 46.78 7.32
N THR A 182 1.95 45.90 8.28
CA THR A 182 1.57 46.26 9.65
C THR A 182 2.74 46.88 10.42
N GLU A 183 3.96 46.34 10.28
CA GLU A 183 5.17 46.93 10.86
C GLU A 183 5.42 48.34 10.34
N ARG A 184 5.22 48.57 9.04
CA ARG A 184 5.33 49.89 8.42
C ARG A 184 4.25 50.85 8.93
N GLU A 185 3.01 50.38 9.09
CA GLU A 185 1.91 51.17 9.67
C GLU A 185 2.22 51.57 11.12
N ILE A 186 2.74 50.64 11.93
CA ILE A 186 3.16 50.91 13.31
C ILE A 186 4.20 52.03 13.35
N GLU A 187 5.20 52.01 12.48
CA GLU A 187 6.23 53.07 12.49
C GLU A 187 5.65 54.42 12.02
N ALA A 188 4.79 54.43 11.00
CA ALA A 188 4.09 55.63 10.56
C ALA A 188 3.20 56.23 11.67
N LEU A 189 2.51 55.39 12.45
CA LEU A 189 1.70 55.82 13.60
C LEU A 189 2.58 56.44 14.70
N LYS A 190 3.74 55.82 15.00
CA LYS A 190 4.69 56.40 15.97
C LYS A 190 5.23 57.76 15.51
N ASP A 191 5.55 57.91 14.23
CA ASP A 191 5.97 59.19 13.65
C ASP A 191 4.87 60.26 13.78
N ALA A 192 3.63 59.90 13.46
CA ALA A 192 2.48 60.78 13.59
C ALA A 192 2.26 61.22 15.05
N ILE A 193 2.39 60.30 16.02
CA ILE A 193 2.32 60.61 17.45
C ILE A 193 3.42 61.60 17.83
N ARG A 194 4.69 61.33 17.50
CA ARG A 194 5.82 62.23 17.77
C ARG A 194 5.59 63.64 17.21
N ALA A 195 5.08 63.73 15.98
CA ALA A 195 4.76 65.00 15.34
C ALA A 195 3.65 65.75 16.10
N LYS A 196 2.56 65.07 16.48
CA LYS A 196 1.45 65.67 17.25
C LYS A 196 1.88 66.08 18.66
N GLU A 197 2.74 65.32 19.31
CA GLU A 197 3.34 65.66 20.61
C GLU A 197 4.20 66.94 20.52
N ALA A 198 4.95 67.13 19.44
CA ALA A 198 5.71 68.36 19.22
C ALA A 198 4.80 69.59 19.07
N TYR A 199 3.68 69.46 18.35
CA TYR A 199 2.65 70.51 18.28
C TYR A 199 2.00 70.76 19.65
N LEU A 200 1.65 69.72 20.39
CA LEU A 200 1.06 69.83 21.73
C LEU A 200 2.00 70.54 22.70
N LYS A 201 3.29 70.22 22.66
CA LYS A 201 4.34 70.88 23.46
C LYS A 201 4.41 72.37 23.13
N THR A 202 4.32 72.72 21.85
CA THR A 202 4.35 74.12 21.40
C THR A 202 3.10 74.88 21.86
N ALA A 203 1.91 74.33 21.64
CA ALA A 203 0.64 74.94 22.03
C ALA A 203 0.54 75.12 23.56
N THR A 204 0.93 74.09 24.33
CA THR A 204 0.95 74.14 25.80
C THR A 204 1.95 75.17 26.32
N SER A 205 3.13 75.27 25.71
CA SER A 205 4.13 76.30 26.06
C SER A 205 3.61 77.71 25.80
N ARG A 206 2.96 77.94 24.64
CA ARG A 206 2.31 79.23 24.31
C ARG A 206 1.24 79.59 25.33
N LEU A 207 0.39 78.63 25.70
CA LEU A 207 -0.65 78.81 26.72
C LEU A 207 -0.04 79.14 28.09
N ASN A 208 1.02 78.43 28.50
CA ASN A 208 1.73 78.66 29.76
C ASN A 208 2.33 80.07 29.85
N ILE A 209 2.88 80.60 28.76
CA ILE A 209 3.38 81.98 28.71
C ILE A 209 2.23 82.97 28.92
N ARG A 210 1.08 82.77 28.27
CA ARG A 210 -0.10 83.65 28.43
C ARG A 210 -0.67 83.60 29.85
N LEU A 211 -0.57 82.46 30.54
CA LEU A 211 -1.01 82.33 31.94
C LEU A 211 -0.22 83.20 32.92
N ARG A 212 0.93 83.74 32.53
CA ARG A 212 1.78 84.62 33.37
C ARG A 212 1.40 86.10 33.29
N ARG A 213 0.38 86.47 32.51
CA ARG A 213 -0.11 87.86 32.44
C ARG A 213 -0.63 88.30 33.82
N PRO A 214 -0.22 89.48 34.34
CA PRO A 214 -0.61 89.94 35.67
C PRO A 214 -1.98 90.63 35.68
N GLY A 215 -2.73 90.45 36.77
CA GLY A 215 -3.95 91.22 37.07
C GLY A 215 -5.00 91.20 35.95
N MET A 216 -5.49 92.39 35.59
CA MET A 216 -6.56 92.58 34.59
C MET A 216 -6.12 92.23 33.14
N GLU A 217 -4.81 92.18 32.87
CA GLU A 217 -4.25 91.77 31.57
C GLU A 217 -4.39 90.26 31.30
N HIS A 218 -4.82 89.48 32.31
CA HIS A 218 -5.18 88.07 32.15
C HIS A 218 -6.55 87.93 31.43
N VAL A 219 -6.65 88.53 30.25
CA VAL A 219 -7.87 88.54 29.46
C VAL A 219 -8.08 87.16 28.81
N CYS A 220 -9.28 86.62 28.95
CA CYS A 220 -9.75 85.46 28.19
C CYS A 220 -10.13 85.88 26.75
N ASP A 221 -9.13 86.35 26.02
CA ASP A 221 -9.28 86.75 24.62
C ASP A 221 -9.47 85.54 23.69
N SER A 222 -9.85 85.82 22.43
CA SER A 222 -10.08 84.78 21.42
C SER A 222 -8.89 83.84 21.26
N ALA A 223 -7.66 84.38 21.26
CA ALA A 223 -6.44 83.58 21.12
C ALA A 223 -6.21 82.66 22.34
N GLN A 224 -6.53 83.09 23.56
CA GLN A 224 -6.48 82.27 24.76
C GLN A 224 -7.46 81.08 24.67
N MET A 225 -8.69 81.31 24.19
CA MET A 225 -9.67 80.23 24.02
C MET A 225 -9.27 79.27 22.90
N GLN A 226 -8.80 79.79 21.75
CA GLN A 226 -8.34 78.96 20.64
C GLN A 226 -7.17 78.06 21.04
N LEU A 227 -6.18 78.57 21.79
CA LEU A 227 -5.08 77.76 22.32
C LEU A 227 -5.55 76.65 23.27
N LYS A 228 -6.54 76.93 24.13
CA LYS A 228 -7.13 75.90 25.01
C LYS A 228 -7.82 74.81 24.20
N CYS A 229 -8.60 75.19 23.18
CA CYS A 229 -9.25 74.26 22.26
C CYS A 229 -8.24 73.42 21.47
N GLU A 230 -7.20 74.06 20.92
CA GLU A 230 -6.12 73.38 20.18
C GLU A 230 -5.41 72.34 21.07
N VAL A 231 -5.08 72.70 22.31
CA VAL A 231 -4.46 71.76 23.27
C VAL A 231 -5.38 70.57 23.56
N ALA A 232 -6.68 70.79 23.74
CA ALA A 232 -7.64 69.70 23.95
C ALA A 232 -7.72 68.78 22.73
N GLN A 233 -7.87 69.35 21.52
CA GLN A 233 -7.95 68.60 20.26
C GLN A 233 -6.67 67.79 19.98
N LEU A 234 -5.49 68.37 20.22
CA LEU A 234 -4.21 67.68 20.07
C LEU A 234 -4.08 66.50 21.03
N LYS A 235 -4.51 66.66 22.30
CA LYS A 235 -4.53 65.55 23.27
C LYS A 235 -5.46 64.43 22.84
N ASP A 236 -6.66 64.75 22.38
CA ASP A 236 -7.61 63.73 21.91
C ASP A 236 -7.10 63.04 20.64
N THR A 237 -6.48 63.76 19.71
CA THR A 237 -5.85 63.18 18.51
C THR A 237 -4.72 62.21 18.88
N ILE A 238 -3.85 62.60 19.83
CA ILE A 238 -2.77 61.73 20.32
C ILE A 238 -3.34 60.49 21.00
N ARG A 239 -4.43 60.60 21.78
CA ARG A 239 -5.11 59.45 22.38
C ARG A 239 -5.60 58.47 21.31
N GLN A 240 -6.29 58.97 20.28
CA GLN A 240 -6.79 58.16 19.17
C GLN A 240 -5.65 57.46 18.40
N LEU A 241 -4.55 58.16 18.13
CA LEU A 241 -3.38 57.58 17.48
C LEU A 241 -2.73 56.48 18.33
N ASN A 242 -2.64 56.66 19.65
CA ASN A 242 -2.14 55.62 20.56
C ASN A 242 -3.06 54.38 20.60
N GLU A 243 -4.38 54.58 20.56
CA GLU A 243 -5.33 53.47 20.45
C GLU A 243 -5.17 52.71 19.13
N GLN A 244 -4.96 53.42 18.02
CA GLN A 244 -4.66 52.80 16.72
C GLN A 244 -3.34 52.04 16.75
N LEU A 245 -2.30 52.60 17.38
CA LEU A 245 -1.00 51.96 17.54
C LEU A 245 -1.11 50.65 18.34
N CYS A 246 -1.85 50.65 19.46
CA CYS A 246 -2.08 49.44 20.25
C CYS A 246 -2.78 48.36 19.41
N ARG A 247 -3.84 48.73 18.67
CA ARG A 247 -4.55 47.79 17.79
C ARG A 247 -3.64 47.20 16.70
N ALA A 248 -2.82 48.02 16.06
CA ALA A 248 -1.87 47.54 15.04
C ALA A 248 -0.81 46.59 15.65
N GLN A 249 -0.34 46.88 16.87
CA GLN A 249 0.57 46.00 17.60
C GLN A 249 -0.07 44.66 17.96
N ASP A 250 -1.33 44.65 18.38
CA ASP A 250 -2.08 43.41 18.67
C ASP A 250 -2.25 42.56 17.40
N VAL A 251 -2.60 43.19 16.27
CA VAL A 251 -2.69 42.51 14.96
C VAL A 251 -1.34 41.91 14.56
N LEU A 252 -0.24 42.64 14.74
CA LEU A 252 1.11 42.14 14.45
C LEU A 252 1.43 40.89 15.28
N GLN A 253 1.10 40.87 16.58
CA GLN A 253 1.32 39.69 17.42
C GLN A 253 0.53 38.48 16.93
N GLU A 254 -0.71 38.66 16.51
CA GLU A 254 -1.52 37.56 15.97
C GLU A 254 -0.97 37.04 14.64
N LEU A 255 -0.55 37.93 13.73
CA LEU A 255 0.09 37.55 12.48
C LEU A 255 1.38 36.76 12.70
N LEU A 256 2.18 37.12 13.71
CA LEU A 256 3.39 36.38 14.08
C LEU A 256 3.06 34.97 14.61
N ARG A 257 2.00 34.81 15.41
CA ARG A 257 1.55 33.47 15.84
C ARG A 257 1.06 32.64 14.65
N LEU A 258 0.29 33.24 13.76
CA LEU A 258 -0.21 32.59 12.55
C LEU A 258 0.94 32.15 11.64
N ARG A 259 1.97 32.99 11.48
CA ARG A 259 3.20 32.64 10.75
C ARG A 259 3.85 31.38 11.34
N SER A 260 4.10 31.35 12.64
CA SER A 260 4.72 30.18 13.29
C SER A 260 3.87 28.91 13.15
N ALA A 261 2.54 29.02 13.24
CA ALA A 261 1.64 27.90 13.03
C ALA A 261 1.73 27.34 11.59
N LYS A 262 1.75 28.21 10.57
CA LYS A 262 1.89 27.83 9.16
C LYS A 262 3.26 27.21 8.86
N GLU A 263 4.34 27.75 9.42
CA GLU A 263 5.70 27.18 9.29
C GLU A 263 5.76 25.77 9.89
N ALA A 264 5.16 25.55 11.06
CA ALA A 264 5.07 24.24 11.68
C ALA A 264 4.27 23.25 10.81
N GLU A 265 3.14 23.68 10.25
CA GLU A 265 2.34 22.83 9.36
C GLU A 265 3.11 22.48 8.08
N LEU A 266 3.84 23.42 7.48
CA LEU A 266 4.71 23.15 6.33
C LEU A 266 5.77 22.09 6.64
N ALA A 267 6.40 22.16 7.82
CA ALA A 267 7.37 21.16 8.24
C ALA A 267 6.74 19.75 8.29
N VAL A 268 5.51 19.64 8.82
CA VAL A 268 4.76 18.38 8.86
C VAL A 268 4.43 17.88 7.45
N LYS A 269 3.95 18.74 6.54
CA LYS A 269 3.63 18.33 5.15
C LYS A 269 4.89 17.91 4.39
N ASN A 270 6.00 18.63 4.54
CA ASN A 270 7.28 18.28 3.92
C ASN A 270 7.80 16.92 4.42
N ASN A 271 7.72 16.67 5.74
CA ASN A 271 8.08 15.38 6.30
C ASN A 271 7.18 14.25 5.78
N SER A 272 5.86 14.49 5.66
CA SER A 272 4.91 13.52 5.12
C SER A 272 5.24 13.15 3.67
N ILE A 273 5.52 14.15 2.83
CA ILE A 273 5.92 13.95 1.42
C ILE A 273 7.23 13.16 1.34
N PHE A 274 8.20 13.47 2.20
CA PHE A 274 9.47 12.76 2.25
C PHE A 274 9.28 11.29 2.61
N ILE A 275 8.48 10.99 3.64
CA ILE A 275 8.17 9.60 4.01
C ILE A 275 7.52 8.87 2.84
N ASP A 276 6.51 9.46 2.21
CA ASP A 276 5.77 8.80 1.14
C ASP A 276 6.62 8.55 -0.11
N ARG A 277 7.44 9.53 -0.50
CA ARG A 277 8.29 9.42 -1.71
C ARG A 277 9.54 8.59 -1.47
N GLU A 278 10.30 8.92 -0.42
CA GLU A 278 11.63 8.37 -0.23
C GLU A 278 11.64 7.07 0.57
N LYS A 279 10.57 6.78 1.33
CA LYS A 279 10.44 5.55 2.11
C LYS A 279 9.41 4.62 1.50
N CYS A 280 8.16 5.05 1.40
CA CYS A 280 7.07 4.16 0.96
C CYS A 280 7.23 3.76 -0.51
N LEU A 281 7.30 4.71 -1.44
CA LEU A 281 7.46 4.37 -2.86
C LEU A 281 8.77 3.61 -3.16
N ALA A 282 9.87 3.94 -2.48
CA ALA A 282 11.14 3.23 -2.62
C ALA A 282 11.07 1.76 -2.16
N LEU A 283 10.31 1.45 -1.11
CA LEU A 283 10.07 0.06 -0.72
C LEU A 283 9.18 -0.66 -1.74
N ARG A 284 8.19 0.05 -2.28
CA ARG A 284 7.21 -0.52 -3.23
C ARG A 284 7.80 -0.75 -4.63
N SER A 285 8.84 -0.03 -5.04
CA SER A 285 9.52 -0.25 -6.33
C SER A 285 10.20 -1.63 -6.44
N ASN A 286 10.45 -2.28 -5.30
CA ASN A 286 11.16 -3.56 -5.24
C ASN A 286 10.22 -4.78 -5.33
N TRP A 287 8.91 -4.57 -5.54
CA TRP A 287 7.96 -5.68 -5.65
C TRP A 287 8.24 -6.52 -6.91
N PRO A 288 8.45 -7.85 -6.78
CA PRO A 288 8.80 -8.72 -7.91
C PRO A 288 7.72 -8.88 -8.96
N GLY A 289 6.50 -8.39 -8.72
CA GLY A 289 5.35 -8.43 -9.63
C GLY A 289 4.99 -7.07 -10.25
N GLY A 290 5.82 -6.04 -10.09
CA GLY A 290 5.62 -4.74 -10.72
C GLY A 290 5.68 -4.81 -12.26
N PRO A 291 5.44 -3.71 -12.99
CA PRO A 291 5.46 -3.68 -14.46
C PRO A 291 6.72 -4.29 -15.11
N THR A 292 7.84 -4.32 -14.38
CA THR A 292 9.14 -4.87 -14.78
C THR A 292 9.29 -6.39 -14.58
N ALA A 293 8.34 -7.04 -13.91
CA ALA A 293 8.36 -8.47 -13.55
C ALA A 293 8.10 -9.44 -14.69
N LYS A 294 7.48 -8.97 -15.79
CA LYS A 294 7.01 -9.83 -16.88
C LYS A 294 8.14 -10.48 -17.70
N ALA A 295 9.40 -10.33 -17.31
CA ALA A 295 10.56 -10.76 -18.09
C ALA A 295 11.13 -12.15 -17.75
N SER A 296 10.77 -12.82 -16.63
CA SER A 296 11.60 -13.96 -16.18
C SER A 296 10.93 -15.26 -15.76
N HIS A 297 9.60 -15.40 -15.75
CA HIS A 297 8.97 -16.64 -15.25
C HIS A 297 7.98 -17.25 -16.25
N GLY A 298 8.41 -17.37 -17.50
CA GLY A 298 7.89 -18.37 -18.42
C GLY A 298 8.77 -19.62 -18.35
N ALA A 299 8.72 -20.37 -17.25
CA ALA A 299 9.30 -21.72 -17.25
C ALA A 299 8.42 -22.57 -18.21
N PRO A 300 8.95 -23.07 -19.32
CA PRO A 300 8.19 -23.98 -20.18
C PRO A 300 7.92 -25.25 -19.37
N CYS A 301 6.65 -25.64 -19.31
CA CYS A 301 6.24 -26.92 -18.75
C CYS A 301 7.01 -28.04 -19.50
N PRO A 302 7.82 -28.89 -18.84
CA PRO A 302 8.57 -29.93 -19.50
C PRO A 302 7.65 -31.12 -19.78
N CYS A 303 6.72 -30.95 -20.70
CA CYS A 303 6.02 -32.06 -21.33
C CYS A 303 5.39 -31.57 -22.63
N ILE A 304 6.07 -31.86 -23.74
CA ILE A 304 5.60 -32.40 -25.05
C ILE A 304 6.72 -32.08 -26.05
N SER A 305 7.74 -32.95 -26.12
CA SER A 305 8.53 -33.12 -27.33
C SER A 305 7.72 -34.00 -28.25
N SER A 306 6.88 -33.39 -29.09
CA SER A 306 6.30 -34.08 -30.24
C SER A 306 7.36 -34.15 -31.33
N ASP A 307 8.28 -35.09 -31.20
CA ASP A 307 9.11 -35.55 -32.32
C ASP A 307 8.20 -36.34 -33.26
N ILE A 308 7.64 -35.66 -34.25
CA ILE A 308 7.23 -36.27 -35.52
C ILE A 308 8.23 -35.75 -36.54
N SER A 309 9.35 -36.47 -36.66
CA SER A 309 10.32 -36.32 -37.73
C SER A 309 9.73 -36.88 -39.02
N SER A 310 9.14 -35.99 -39.84
CA SER A 310 8.84 -36.27 -41.24
C SER A 310 10.13 -36.18 -42.07
N ALA A 311 10.80 -37.29 -42.31
CA ALA A 311 11.78 -37.40 -43.40
C ALA A 311 12.09 -38.87 -43.75
N ALA A 312 11.32 -39.45 -44.68
CA ALA A 312 11.76 -40.63 -45.43
C ALA A 312 11.03 -40.73 -46.78
N THR A 313 11.37 -39.85 -47.72
CA THR A 313 11.22 -40.17 -49.15
C THR A 313 12.62 -40.44 -49.69
N LYS A 314 13.03 -41.71 -49.69
CA LYS A 314 14.11 -42.21 -50.54
C LYS A 314 13.49 -43.16 -51.55
N VAL A 315 13.34 -42.65 -52.77
CA VAL A 315 13.20 -43.44 -53.98
C VAL A 315 14.54 -44.12 -54.26
N CYS A 316 14.56 -45.45 -54.41
CA CYS A 316 15.46 -46.14 -55.34
C CYS A 316 15.02 -47.58 -55.62
N ALA A 317 14.74 -47.84 -56.91
CA ALA A 317 14.95 -49.06 -57.71
C ALA A 317 14.60 -50.46 -57.14
N CYS A 318 13.46 -50.99 -57.59
CA CYS A 318 13.35 -52.13 -58.50
C CYS A 318 12.05 -51.98 -59.31
#